data_AF-I1BJL5-F1
#
_entry.id   AF-I1BJL5-F1
#
_cell.length_a   1.000
_cell.length_b   1.000
_cell.length_c   1.000
_cell.angle_alpha   90.00
_cell.angle_beta   90.00
_cell.angle_gamma   90.00
#
_symmetry.space_group_name_H-M   'P 1'
#
loop_
_entity.id
_entity.type
_entity.pdbx_description
1 polymer ?
#
loop_
_entity_poly.entity_id
_entity_poly.type
_entity_poly.pdbx_seq_one_letter_code
_entity_poly.pdbx_strand_id
1 'polypeptide(L)'
;MFVTPMFAHALGCTPADSLAWSSRSVTTAIGIVIGRVLGSSESVLTCLIIFTGIMGPIVGPLLLKLARVKDDDYMTIGITMGSNSHGAGTAYLVTKNPKASGIASIAFAVFGVIGVIVASIPALSNIIKNSAGY
;
A
#
# COMPACT_ATOMS: atom_id res chain seq x y z
N MET A 1 -0.53 -2.82 6.76
CA MET A 1 -0.27 -4.24 7.06
C MET A 1 -0.90 -4.71 8.36
N PHE A 2 -0.57 -4.16 9.54
CA PHE A 2 -1.12 -4.66 10.82
C PHE A 2 -2.43 -3.99 11.28
N VAL A 3 -2.53 -2.67 11.14
CA VAL A 3 -3.69 -1.89 11.62
C VAL A 3 -4.90 -2.00 10.68
N THR A 4 -4.65 -2.11 9.38
CA THR A 4 -5.70 -2.16 8.35
C THR A 4 -6.61 -3.40 8.46
N PRO A 5 -6.12 -4.62 8.70
CA PRO A 5 -7.00 -5.77 8.96
C PRO A 5 -7.79 -5.63 10.27
N MET A 6 -7.22 -5.05 11.34
CA MET A 6 -7.99 -4.78 12.58
C MET A 6 -9.17 -3.85 12.31
N PHE A 7 -8.95 -2.82 11.50
CA PHE A 7 -10.01 -1.87 11.14
C PHE A 7 -11.10 -2.53 10.28
N ALA A 8 -10.73 -3.38 9.33
CA ALA A 8 -11.68 -4.14 8.52
C ALA A 8 -12.50 -5.14 9.36
N HIS A 9 -11.86 -5.78 10.34
CA HIS A 9 -12.55 -6.66 11.28
C HIS A 9 -13.53 -5.88 12.16
N ALA A 10 -13.15 -4.69 12.64
CA ALA A 10 -14.05 -3.81 13.38
C ALA A 10 -15.26 -3.32 12.55
N LEU A 11 -15.12 -3.26 11.22
CA LEU A 11 -16.23 -2.98 10.29
C LEU A 11 -17.12 -4.20 10.01
N GLY A 12 -16.81 -5.37 10.58
CA GLY A 12 -17.59 -6.60 10.42
C GLY A 12 -17.25 -7.41 9.16
N CYS A 13 -16.11 -7.17 8.52
CA CYS A 13 -15.66 -7.98 7.39
C CYS A 13 -15.28 -9.39 7.81
N THR A 14 -15.43 -10.37 6.88
CA THR A 14 -14.96 -11.74 7.12
C THR A 14 -13.44 -11.75 7.38
N PRO A 15 -12.90 -12.74 8.10
CA PRO A 15 -11.46 -12.81 8.35
C PRO A 15 -10.61 -12.84 7.06
N ALA A 16 -11.09 -13.56 6.03
CA ALA A 16 -10.43 -13.63 4.72
C ALA A 16 -10.43 -12.29 3.98
N ASP A 17 -11.52 -11.52 4.07
CA ASP A 17 -11.59 -10.19 3.47
C ASP A 17 -10.80 -9.17 4.29
N SER A 18 -10.79 -9.28 5.61
CA SER A 18 -10.00 -8.41 6.49
C SER A 18 -8.49 -8.55 6.20
N LEU A 19 -8.03 -9.77 5.93
CA LEU A 19 -6.66 -10.03 5.47
C LEU A 19 -6.36 -9.37 4.12
N ALA A 20 -7.33 -9.22 3.22
CA ALA A 20 -7.11 -8.51 1.96
C ALA A 20 -6.69 -7.04 2.18
N TRP A 21 -7.12 -6.43 3.28
CA TRP A 21 -6.75 -5.06 3.66
C TRP A 21 -5.32 -4.93 4.16
N SER A 22 -4.62 -6.02 4.52
CA SER A 22 -3.22 -5.96 4.94
C SER A 22 -2.32 -5.49 3.78
N SER A 23 -2.67 -5.89 2.56
CA SER A 23 -1.86 -5.76 1.35
C SER A 23 -2.36 -4.67 0.39
N ARG A 24 -3.27 -3.79 0.85
CA ARG A 24 -3.78 -2.65 0.06
C ARG A 24 -2.71 -1.63 -0.36
N SER A 25 -1.54 -1.70 0.29
CA SER A 25 -0.41 -0.79 0.13
C SER A 25 0.76 -1.43 -0.65
N VAL A 26 0.50 -2.44 -1.48
CA VAL A 26 1.49 -2.97 -2.43
C VAL A 26 0.86 -3.08 -3.81
N THR A 27 1.66 -3.25 -4.86
CA THR A 27 1.12 -3.53 -6.20
C THR A 27 0.44 -4.88 -6.25
N THR A 28 -0.53 -5.03 -7.16
CA THR A 28 -1.32 -6.24 -7.33
C THR A 28 -0.46 -7.51 -7.43
N ALA A 29 0.65 -7.44 -8.19
CA ALA A 29 1.58 -8.56 -8.32
C ALA A 29 2.16 -9.02 -6.98
N ILE A 30 2.58 -8.08 -6.12
CA ILE A 30 3.12 -8.37 -4.78
C ILE A 30 1.99 -8.79 -3.83
N GLY A 31 0.84 -8.08 -3.91
CA GLY A 31 -0.32 -8.32 -3.07
C GLY A 31 -0.90 -9.71 -3.22
N ILE A 32 -0.97 -10.24 -4.45
CA ILE A 32 -1.44 -11.61 -4.71
C ILE A 32 -0.52 -12.65 -4.04
N VAL A 33 0.80 -12.47 -4.13
CA VAL A 33 1.76 -13.39 -3.47
C VAL A 33 1.57 -13.37 -1.95
N ILE A 34 1.48 -12.18 -1.36
CA ILE A 34 1.24 -12.02 0.08
C ILE A 34 -0.13 -12.59 0.48
N GLY A 35 -1.16 -12.34 -0.33
CA GLY A 35 -2.52 -12.79 -0.10
C GLY A 35 -2.64 -14.32 -0.10
N ARG A 36 -1.88 -15.01 -0.97
CA ARG A 36 -1.80 -16.48 -0.97
C ARG A 36 -1.16 -17.03 0.30
N VAL A 37 -0.13 -16.38 0.82
CA VAL A 37 0.52 -16.78 2.09
C VAL A 37 -0.42 -16.55 3.29
N LEU A 38 -1.21 -15.48 3.25
CA LEU A 38 -2.14 -15.13 4.32
C LEU A 38 -3.49 -15.88 4.23
N GLY A 39 -3.90 -16.33 3.04
CA GLY A 39 -5.22 -16.93 2.80
C GLY A 39 -6.33 -15.90 2.56
N SER A 40 -5.99 -14.72 2.02
CA SER A 40 -6.97 -13.66 1.72
C SER A 40 -7.71 -13.89 0.41
N SER A 41 -8.90 -13.30 0.25
CA SER A 41 -9.63 -13.27 -1.02
C SER A 41 -8.89 -12.44 -2.09
N GLU A 42 -8.44 -13.08 -3.18
CA GLU A 42 -7.70 -12.41 -4.28
C GLU A 42 -8.54 -11.33 -4.99
N SER A 43 -9.86 -11.55 -5.13
CA SER A 43 -10.76 -10.61 -5.79
C SER A 43 -10.89 -9.30 -5.01
N VAL A 44 -11.15 -9.39 -3.70
CA VAL A 44 -11.29 -8.21 -2.82
C VAL A 44 -9.96 -7.47 -2.70
N LEU A 45 -8.85 -8.22 -2.58
CA LEU A 45 -7.50 -7.67 -2.53
C LEU A 45 -7.16 -6.84 -3.77
N THR A 46 -7.45 -7.37 -4.96
CA THR A 46 -7.16 -6.68 -6.22
C THR A 46 -7.98 -5.40 -6.36
N CYS A 47 -9.28 -5.45 -6.06
CA CYS A 47 -10.14 -4.27 -6.08
C CYS A 47 -9.64 -3.18 -5.13
N LEU A 48 -9.24 -3.54 -3.91
CA LEU A 48 -8.71 -2.60 -2.91
C LEU A 48 -7.41 -1.95 -3.39
N ILE A 49 -6.47 -2.72 -3.94
CA ILE A 49 -5.18 -2.20 -4.41
C ILE A 49 -5.37 -1.22 -5.57
N ILE A 50 -6.26 -1.54 -6.52
CA ILE A 50 -6.55 -0.65 -7.65
C ILE A 50 -7.18 0.65 -7.13
N PHE A 51 -8.15 0.53 -6.22
CA PHE A 51 -8.81 1.69 -5.64
C PHE A 51 -7.84 2.62 -4.90
N THR A 52 -6.97 2.06 -4.04
CA THR A 52 -5.98 2.84 -3.30
C THR A 52 -4.91 3.44 -4.22
N GLY A 53 -4.48 2.68 -5.24
CA GLY A 53 -3.54 3.13 -6.25
C GLY A 53 -4.05 4.32 -7.08
N ILE A 54 -5.32 4.32 -7.46
CA ILE A 54 -5.94 5.41 -8.23
C ILE A 54 -6.25 6.63 -7.34
N MET A 55 -6.71 6.40 -6.11
CA MET A 55 -6.98 7.50 -5.17
C MET A 55 -5.73 8.28 -4.79
N GLY A 56 -4.58 7.61 -4.79
CA GLY A 56 -3.27 8.19 -4.50
C GLY A 56 -2.92 9.45 -5.31
N PRO A 57 -2.82 9.39 -6.65
CA PRO A 57 -2.60 10.57 -7.49
C PRO A 57 -3.66 11.67 -7.39
N ILE A 58 -4.91 11.30 -7.08
CA ILE A 58 -6.03 12.24 -7.00
C ILE A 58 -5.96 13.05 -5.70
N VAL A 59 -5.77 12.35 -4.57
CA VAL A 59 -5.86 12.93 -3.22
C VAL A 59 -4.48 13.32 -2.68
N GLY A 60 -3.42 12.64 -3.11
CA GLY A 60 -2.04 12.82 -2.66
C GLY A 60 -1.52 14.26 -2.81
N PRO A 61 -1.63 14.90 -3.98
CA PRO A 61 -1.22 16.30 -4.16
C PRO A 61 -1.99 17.27 -3.25
N LEU A 62 -3.28 17.02 -3.04
CA LEU A 62 -4.10 17.83 -2.14
C LEU A 62 -3.64 17.70 -0.69
N LEU A 63 -3.34 16.48 -0.24
CA LEU A 63 -2.83 16.22 1.11
C LEU A 63 -1.42 16.80 1.31
N LEU A 64 -0.53 16.70 0.33
CA LEU A 64 0.80 17.31 0.38
C LEU A 64 0.71 18.83 0.50
N LYS A 65 -0.22 19.46 -0.23
CA LYS A 65 -0.49 20.89 -0.12
C LYS A 65 -1.07 21.27 1.25
N LEU A 66 -1.99 20.47 1.78
CA LEU A 66 -2.55 20.68 3.12
C LEU A 66 -1.49 20.54 4.22
N ALA A 67 -0.58 19.58 4.07
CA ALA A 67 0.57 19.39 4.93
C ALA A 67 1.67 20.46 4.74
N ARG A 68 1.45 21.45 3.86
CA ARG A 68 2.39 22.54 3.54
C ARG A 68 3.76 22.04 3.08
N VAL A 69 3.79 20.89 2.40
CA VAL A 69 5.00 20.39 1.75
C VAL A 69 5.32 21.33 0.59
N LYS A 70 6.58 21.75 0.49
CA LYS A 70 7.01 22.65 -0.57
C LYS A 70 7.16 21.87 -1.88
N ASP A 71 6.87 22.53 -3.00
CA ASP A 71 6.89 21.89 -4.33
C ASP A 71 8.32 21.47 -4.78
N ASP A 72 9.35 22.07 -4.19
CA ASP A 72 10.77 21.77 -4.37
C ASP A 72 11.27 20.60 -3.52
N ASP A 73 10.47 20.10 -2.56
CA ASP A 73 10.80 18.93 -1.75
C ASP A 73 10.46 17.62 -2.48
N TYR A 74 11.29 17.31 -3.48
CA TYR A 74 11.15 16.10 -4.30
C TYR A 74 11.26 14.80 -3.48
N MET A 75 11.99 14.83 -2.35
CA MET A 75 12.16 13.68 -1.47
C MET A 75 10.85 13.32 -0.80
N THR A 76 10.23 14.29 -0.11
CA THR A 76 8.98 14.07 0.61
C THR A 76 7.85 13.70 -0.34
N ILE A 77 7.75 14.39 -1.48
CA ILE A 77 6.74 14.11 -2.51
C ILE A 77 6.94 12.69 -3.07
N GLY A 78 8.17 12.34 -3.46
CA GLY A 78 8.50 11.04 -4.03
C GLY A 78 8.21 9.89 -3.08
N ILE A 79 8.71 9.96 -1.85
CA ILE A 79 8.53 8.91 -0.83
C ILE A 79 7.05 8.73 -0.50
N THR A 80 6.31 9.83 -0.30
CA THR A 80 4.89 9.78 0.07
C THR A 80 4.05 9.20 -1.05
N MET A 81 4.25 9.68 -2.29
CA MET A 81 3.49 9.21 -3.44
C MET A 81 3.81 7.75 -3.78
N GLY A 82 5.09 7.37 -3.77
CA GLY A 82 5.52 6.00 -4.04
C GLY A 82 5.05 5.00 -2.99
N SER A 83 5.07 5.37 -1.70
CA SER A 83 4.66 4.46 -0.62
C SER A 83 3.15 4.29 -0.51
N ASN A 84 2.36 5.34 -0.77
CA ASN A 84 0.89 5.26 -0.65
C ASN A 84 0.17 4.83 -1.93
N SER A 85 0.73 5.19 -3.10
CA SER A 85 0.07 5.02 -4.39
C SER A 85 0.81 4.04 -5.31
N HIS A 86 1.91 3.46 -4.83
CA HIS A 86 2.72 2.47 -5.53
C HIS A 86 3.10 2.97 -6.94
N GLY A 87 3.05 2.07 -7.93
CA GLY A 87 3.33 2.40 -9.33
C GLY A 87 2.43 3.48 -9.94
N ALA A 88 1.18 3.63 -9.50
CA ALA A 88 0.27 4.63 -10.04
C ALA A 88 0.69 6.07 -9.65
N GLY A 89 1.12 6.28 -8.40
CA GLY A 89 1.68 7.57 -7.96
C GLY A 89 3.00 7.89 -8.64
N THR A 90 3.86 6.89 -8.82
CA THR A 90 5.11 7.06 -9.56
C THR A 90 4.85 7.47 -11.00
N ALA A 91 3.93 6.80 -11.71
CA ALA A 91 3.56 7.14 -13.08
C ALA A 91 3.01 8.57 -13.20
N TYR A 92 2.21 9.01 -12.22
CA TYR A 92 1.75 10.39 -12.13
C TYR A 92 2.92 11.38 -12.01
N LEU A 93 3.91 11.08 -11.16
CA LEU A 93 5.09 11.93 -10.97
C LEU A 93 6.02 11.96 -12.20
N VAL A 94 6.06 10.93 -13.03
CA VAL A 94 6.86 10.95 -14.28
C VAL A 94 6.49 12.17 -15.14
N THR A 95 5.21 12.52 -15.23
CA THR A 95 4.74 13.65 -16.04
C THR A 95 4.83 14.99 -15.33
N LYS A 96 4.61 15.03 -14.01
CA LYS A 96 4.56 16.28 -13.22
C LYS A 96 5.91 16.70 -12.66
N ASN A 97 6.69 15.74 -12.16
CA ASN A 97 7.93 16.00 -11.44
C ASN A 97 8.90 14.80 -11.57
N PRO A 98 9.63 14.70 -12.69
CA PRO A 98 10.47 13.53 -13.02
C PRO A 98 11.52 13.23 -11.94
N LYS A 99 12.04 14.25 -11.26
CA LYS A 99 13.01 14.08 -10.17
C LYS A 99 12.40 13.31 -8.99
N ALA A 100 11.19 13.70 -8.57
CA ALA A 100 10.46 13.01 -7.51
C ALA A 100 10.05 11.58 -7.92
N SER A 101 9.81 11.34 -9.22
CA SER A 101 9.49 10.01 -9.72
C SER A 101 10.59 8.98 -9.49
N GLY A 102 11.86 9.36 -9.61
CA GLY A 102 12.97 8.44 -9.33
C GLY A 102 12.98 7.99 -7.87
N ILE A 103 12.75 8.93 -6.95
CA ILE A 103 12.68 8.68 -5.51
C ILE A 103 11.45 7.81 -5.18
N ALA A 104 10.31 8.09 -5.82
CA ALA A 104 9.09 7.31 -5.65
C ALA A 104 9.27 5.84 -6.07
N SER A 105 9.97 5.57 -7.18
CA SER A 105 10.27 4.20 -7.62
C SER A 105 11.07 3.42 -6.58
N ILE A 106 12.09 4.05 -5.98
CA ILE A 106 12.93 3.42 -4.95
C ILE A 106 12.11 3.17 -3.69
N ALA A 107 11.36 4.18 -3.22
CA ALA A 107 10.52 4.06 -2.04
C ALA A 107 9.48 2.95 -2.18
N PHE A 108 8.80 2.89 -3.33
CA PHE A 108 7.85 1.83 -3.67
C PHE A 108 8.52 0.45 -3.67
N ALA A 109 9.69 0.30 -4.31
CA ALA A 109 10.40 -0.97 -4.37
C ALA A 109 10.80 -1.47 -2.97
N VAL A 110 11.36 -0.58 -2.14
CA VAL A 110 11.72 -0.88 -0.75
C VAL A 110 10.49 -1.29 0.05
N PHE A 111 9.39 -0.55 -0.07
CA PHE A 111 8.13 -0.87 0.62
C PHE A 111 7.57 -2.24 0.19
N GLY A 112 7.63 -2.56 -1.11
CA GLY A 112 7.23 -3.85 -1.63
C GLY A 112 8.06 -5.01 -1.05
N VAL A 113 9.39 -4.85 -1.01
CA VAL A 113 10.30 -5.84 -0.41
C VAL A 113 10.01 -6.05 1.06
N ILE A 114 9.85 -4.97 1.83
CA ILE A 114 9.49 -5.05 3.25
C ILE A 114 8.15 -5.78 3.42
N GLY A 115 7.15 -5.49 2.60
CA GLY A 115 5.86 -6.17 2.61
C GLY A 115 5.98 -7.68 2.41
N VAL A 116 6.80 -8.11 1.43
CA VAL A 116 7.04 -9.54 1.16
C VAL A 116 7.76 -10.20 2.34
N ILE A 117 8.76 -9.55 2.92
CA ILE A 117 9.49 -10.09 4.09
C ILE A 117 8.54 -10.27 5.28
N VAL A 118 7.73 -9.26 5.58
CA VAL A 118 6.74 -9.31 6.67
C VAL A 118 5.74 -10.43 6.46
N ALA A 119 5.26 -10.63 5.23
CA ALA A 119 4.33 -11.71 4.91
C ALA A 119 4.97 -13.11 4.98
N SER A 120 6.24 -13.23 4.58
CA SER A 120 6.94 -14.51 4.48
C SER A 120 7.41 -15.05 5.83
N ILE A 121 7.62 -14.18 6.82
CA ILE A 121 8.02 -14.59 8.17
C ILE A 121 6.79 -15.14 8.91
N PRO A 122 6.76 -16.44 9.30
CA PRO A 122 5.58 -17.06 9.89
C PRO A 122 5.11 -16.39 11.19
N ALA A 123 6.04 -15.94 12.03
CA ALA A 123 5.73 -15.24 13.27
C ALA A 123 4.95 -13.93 13.02
N LEU A 124 5.32 -13.17 11.98
CA LEU A 124 4.65 -11.91 11.63
C LEU A 124 3.33 -12.18 10.90
N SER A 125 3.30 -13.18 10.02
CA SER A 125 2.08 -13.63 9.33
C SER A 125 0.99 -14.05 10.33
N ASN A 126 1.35 -14.76 11.40
CA ASN A 126 0.42 -15.16 12.45
C ASN A 126 -0.13 -13.96 13.24
N ILE A 127 0.68 -12.94 13.50
CA ILE A 127 0.19 -11.70 14.14
C ILE A 127 -0.85 -10.99 13.27
N ILE A 128 -0.65 -10.97 11.94
CA ILE A 128 -1.60 -10.38 10.98
C ILE A 128 -2.89 -11.20 10.90
N LYS A 129 -2.79 -12.54 10.98
CA LYS A 129 -3.96 -13.43 11.03
C LYS A 129 -4.77 -13.22 12.30
N ASN A 130 -4.11 -13.18 13.46
CA ASN A 130 -4.77 -12.93 14.73
C ASN A 130 -5.44 -11.55 14.76
N SER A 131 -4.84 -10.54 14.11
CA SER A 131 -5.42 -9.21 14.05
C SER A 131 -6.63 -9.09 13.10
N ALA A 132 -6.83 -10.07 12.22
CA ALA A 132 -7.99 -10.19 11.33
C ALA A 132 -9.13 -11.04 11.93
N GLY A 133 -8.97 -11.56 13.16
CA GLY A 133 -9.98 -12.34 13.87
C GLY A 133 -9.86 -13.86 13.70
N TYR A 134 -8.67 -14.37 13.40
CA TYR A 134 -8.33 -15.80 13.53
C TYR A 134 -7.86 -16.16 14.93
#